data_AF-A0A4Q5YMM2-F1
#
_entry.id   AF-A0A4Q5YMM2-F1
#
_cell.length_a   1.000
_cell.length_b   1.000
_cell.length_c   1.000
_cell.angle_alpha   90.00
_cell.angle_beta   90.00
_cell.angle_gamma   90.00
#
_symmetry.space_group_name_H-M   'P 1'
#
loop_
_entity.id
_entity.type
_entity.pdbx_description
1 polymer ?
#
loop_
_entity_poly.entity_id
_entity_poly.type
_entity_poly.pdbx_seq_one_letter_code
_entity_poly.pdbx_strand_id
1 'polypeptide(L)'
;MKNTLILCTLVLCLCAVSMHAQTNQSWAGFGLEGSVMVGNMIRHNSRFTGPLPERCYSADLNFIKQTYGQKDWQQRRNYPQLGLGLYY
;
A
#
# COMPACT_ATOMS: atom_id res chain seq x y z
N MET A 1 -31.72 42.85 12.98
CA MET A 1 -31.55 41.51 13.60
C MET A 1 -31.86 40.36 12.63
N LYS A 2 -33.01 40.34 11.94
CA LYS A 2 -33.33 39.29 10.95
C LYS A 2 -32.30 39.18 9.80
N ASN A 3 -31.87 40.31 9.22
CA ASN A 3 -30.91 40.29 8.10
C ASN A 3 -29.50 39.83 8.52
N THR A 4 -29.11 40.09 9.77
CA THR A 4 -27.84 39.64 10.34
C THR A 4 -27.84 38.12 10.57
N LEU A 5 -28.97 37.56 11.01
CA LEU A 5 -29.17 36.10 11.18
C LEU A 5 -29.13 35.36 9.84
N ILE A 6 -29.74 35.93 8.79
CA ILE A 6 -29.72 35.37 7.43
C ILE A 6 -28.30 35.38 6.85
N LEU A 7 -27.54 36.46 7.07
CA LEU A 7 -26.16 36.55 6.62
C LEU A 7 -25.28 35.49 7.30
N CYS A 8 -25.42 35.29 8.62
CA CYS A 8 -24.70 34.27 9.36
C CYS A 8 -25.05 32.84 8.92
N THR A 9 -26.32 32.56 8.62
CA THR A 9 -26.74 31.22 8.13
C THR A 9 -26.23 30.95 6.71
N LEU A 10 -26.19 31.97 5.85
CA LEU A 10 -25.66 31.83 4.50
C LEU A 10 -24.14 31.55 4.50
N VAL A 11 -23.39 32.25 5.36
CA VAL A 11 -21.94 32.05 5.53
C VAL A 11 -21.63 30.65 6.09
N LEU A 12 -22.41 30.17 7.07
CA LEU A 12 -22.24 28.83 7.62
C LEU A 12 -22.48 27.74 6.55
N CYS A 13 -23.46 27.97 5.68
CA CYS A 13 -23.80 27.04 4.60
C CYS A 13 -22.71 26.98 3.51
N LEU A 14 -22.07 28.12 3.19
CA LEU A 14 -20.96 28.20 2.24
C LEU A 14 -19.67 27.52 2.76
N CYS A 15 -19.41 27.59 4.07
CA CYS A 15 -18.27 26.88 4.68
C CYS A 15 -18.44 25.35 4.66
N ALA A 16 -19.67 24.84 4.80
CA ALA A 16 -19.93 23.39 4.81
C ALA A 16 -19.65 22.71 3.46
N VAL A 17 -19.87 23.41 2.33
CA VAL A 17 -19.61 22.86 0.98
C VAL A 17 -18.10 22.74 0.71
N SER A 18 -17.29 23.58 1.33
CA SER A 18 -15.83 23.60 1.15
C SER A 18 -15.11 22.39 1.75
N MET A 19 -15.78 21.64 2.64
CA MET A 19 -15.19 20.46 3.30
C MET A 19 -15.35 19.14 2.51
N HIS A 20 -16.14 19.13 1.43
CA HIS A 20 -16.46 17.89 0.68
C HIS A 20 -15.51 17.56 -0.49
N ALA A 21 -14.41 18.31 -0.69
CA ALA A 21 -13.59 18.19 -1.91
C ALA A 21 -12.17 17.60 -1.72
N GLN A 22 -11.79 17.15 -0.52
CA GLN A 22 -10.40 16.74 -0.25
C GLN A 22 -10.05 15.26 -0.52
N THR A 23 -10.98 14.42 -0.99
CA THR A 23 -10.67 13.00 -1.22
C THR A 23 -10.27 12.72 -2.68
N ASN A 24 -9.12 13.25 -3.13
CA ASN A 24 -8.50 12.76 -4.36
C ASN A 24 -7.71 11.48 -4.03
N GLN A 25 -8.43 10.37 -3.91
CA GLN A 25 -7.90 9.06 -3.52
C GLN A 25 -7.75 8.10 -4.73
N SER A 26 -7.33 8.62 -5.89
CA SER A 26 -7.21 7.80 -7.11
C SER A 26 -6.26 6.61 -6.98
N TRP A 27 -5.29 6.68 -6.05
CA TRP A 27 -4.33 5.61 -5.74
C TRP A 27 -4.49 5.02 -4.33
N ALA A 28 -5.55 5.37 -3.60
CA ALA A 28 -5.71 4.88 -2.25
C ALA A 28 -5.88 3.36 -2.22
N GLY A 29 -5.04 2.71 -1.42
CA GLY A 29 -5.01 1.25 -1.32
C GLY A 29 -4.12 0.55 -2.34
N PHE A 30 -3.47 1.25 -3.28
CA PHE A 30 -2.43 0.64 -4.12
C PHE A 30 -1.04 0.88 -3.52
N GLY A 31 -0.22 -0.16 -3.49
CA GLY A 31 1.15 -0.14 -2.98
C GLY A 31 2.10 -0.81 -3.96
N LEU A 32 3.33 -0.33 -4.01
CA LEU A 32 4.42 -0.96 -4.74
C LEU A 32 5.54 -1.24 -3.74
N GLU A 33 5.92 -2.51 -3.62
CA GLU A 33 6.99 -2.95 -2.74
C GLU A 33 8.08 -3.59 -3.59
N GLY A 34 9.31 -3.10 -3.46
CA GLY A 34 10.48 -3.66 -4.12
C GLY A 34 11.49 -4.08 -3.08
N SER A 35 12.06 -5.27 -3.22
CA SER A 35 13.17 -5.73 -2.40
C SER A 35 14.28 -6.30 -3.27
N VAL A 36 15.51 -6.13 -2.80
CA VAL A 36 16.73 -6.60 -3.46
C VAL A 36 17.57 -7.31 -2.42
N MET A 37 18.00 -8.52 -2.75
CA MET A 37 18.79 -9.37 -1.87
C MET A 37 20.10 -9.75 -2.54
N VAL A 38 21.18 -9.68 -1.77
CA VAL A 38 22.50 -10.18 -2.15
C VAL A 38 22.94 -11.18 -1.10
N GLY A 39 23.22 -12.41 -1.53
CA GLY A 39 23.59 -13.50 -0.65
C GLY A 39 24.75 -14.32 -1.20
N ASN A 40 25.30 -15.19 -0.35
CA ASN A 40 26.36 -16.12 -0.73
C ASN A 40 25.83 -17.56 -0.61
N MET A 41 26.18 -18.42 -1.57
CA MET A 41 25.78 -19.82 -1.54
C MET A 41 26.82 -20.66 -0.77
N ILE A 42 26.39 -21.32 0.30
CA ILE A 42 27.24 -22.16 1.16
C ILE A 42 27.00 -23.63 0.84
N ARG A 43 28.07 -24.41 0.66
CA ARG A 43 27.95 -25.87 0.48
C ARG A 43 27.55 -26.53 1.79
N HIS A 44 26.47 -27.29 1.73
CA HIS A 44 26.06 -28.15 2.84
C HIS A 44 26.79 -29.52 2.83
N ASN A 45 27.38 -29.94 1.70
CA ASN A 45 28.02 -31.26 1.55
C ASN A 45 29.30 -31.17 0.72
N SER A 46 30.35 -31.88 1.16
CA SER A 46 31.65 -31.98 0.49
C SER A 46 31.64 -32.77 -0.82
N ARG A 47 30.61 -33.60 -1.05
CA ARG A 47 30.43 -34.34 -2.31
C ARG A 47 30.01 -33.46 -3.48
N PHE A 48 29.54 -32.24 -3.23
CA PHE A 48 29.20 -31.28 -4.27
C PHE A 48 30.47 -30.53 -4.73
N THR A 49 31.05 -31.00 -5.83
CA THR A 49 32.28 -30.45 -6.44
C THR A 49 32.01 -29.44 -7.56
N GLY A 50 30.75 -29.23 -7.94
CA GLY A 50 30.38 -28.28 -8.98
C GLY A 50 30.78 -26.83 -8.63
N PRO A 51 31.04 -25.99 -9.64
CA PRO A 51 31.30 -24.58 -9.43
C PRO A 51 30.05 -23.91 -8.83
N LEU A 52 30.24 -23.16 -7.74
CA LEU A 52 29.20 -22.32 -7.16
C LEU A 52 29.50 -20.86 -7.53
N PRO A 53 28.49 -20.07 -7.92
CA PRO A 53 28.63 -18.63 -8.02
C PRO A 53 29.00 -18.04 -6.66
N GLU A 54 29.91 -17.07 -6.67
CA GLU A 54 30.38 -16.37 -5.48
C GLU A 54 29.27 -15.53 -4.83
N ARG A 55 28.38 -14.98 -5.66
CA ARG A 55 27.26 -14.12 -5.24
C ARG A 55 25.97 -14.53 -5.91
N CYS A 56 24.90 -14.56 -5.13
CA CYS A 56 23.54 -14.74 -5.57
C CYS A 56 22.81 -13.40 -5.42
N TYR A 57 22.13 -12.98 -6.47
CA TYR A 57 21.29 -11.79 -6.47
C TYR A 57 19.85 -12.23 -6.61
N SER A 58 18.95 -11.58 -5.89
CA SER A 58 17.52 -11.70 -6.14
C SER A 58 16.87 -10.33 -6.06
N ALA A 59 15.85 -10.13 -6.89
CA ALA A 59 15.02 -8.95 -6.86
C ALA A 59 13.55 -9.36 -6.91
N ASP A 60 12.76 -8.73 -6.05
CA ASP A 60 11.32 -8.88 -6.02
C ASP A 60 10.62 -7.53 -6.17
N LEU A 61 9.59 -7.51 -7.00
CA LEU A 61 8.73 -6.35 -7.21
C LEU A 61 7.27 -6.79 -7.06
N ASN A 62 6.60 -6.26 -6.05
CA ASN A 62 5.23 -6.59 -5.69
C ASN A 62 4.33 -5.37 -5.89
N PHE A 63 3.30 -5.53 -6.71
CA PHE A 63 2.20 -4.57 -6.81
C PHE A 63 1.04 -5.06 -5.96
N ILE A 64 0.62 -4.28 -4.98
CA ILE A 64 -0.34 -4.66 -3.94
C ILE A 64 -1.57 -3.76 -4.05
N LYS A 65 -2.75 -4.35 -3.90
CA LYS A 65 -4.04 -3.69 -3.79
C LYS A 65 -4.71 -4.09 -2.48
N GLN A 66 -4.99 -3.09 -1.66
CA GLN A 66 -5.78 -3.17 -0.44
C GLN A 66 -7.23 -3.49 -0.81
N THR A 67 -7.77 -4.53 -0.19
CA THR A 67 -9.19 -4.89 -0.35
C THR A 67 -9.92 -4.79 0.98
N TYR A 68 -11.25 -4.84 0.91
CA TYR A 68 -12.11 -4.84 2.09
C TYR A 68 -12.48 -6.28 2.45
N GLY A 69 -12.15 -6.69 3.68
CA GLY A 69 -12.59 -7.96 4.22
C GLY A 69 -14.06 -7.96 4.63
N GLN A 70 -14.68 -9.14 4.63
CA GLN A 70 -16.06 -9.33 5.07
C GLN A 70 -16.23 -9.36 6.59
N LYS A 71 -15.15 -9.65 7.33
CA LYS A 71 -15.18 -9.72 8.79
C LYS A 71 -14.62 -8.44 9.40
N ASP A 72 -15.20 -8.05 10.54
CA ASP A 72 -14.82 -6.89 11.34
C ASP A 72 -13.32 -6.80 11.66
N TRP A 73 -12.70 -7.94 11.97
CA TRP A 73 -11.27 -8.00 12.27
C TRP A 73 -10.39 -7.80 11.02
N GLN A 74 -10.91 -8.13 9.83
CA GLN A 74 -10.18 -7.97 8.57
C GLN A 74 -10.07 -6.49 8.21
N GLN A 75 -11.17 -5.75 8.35
CA GLN A 75 -11.20 -4.30 8.11
C GLN A 75 -10.28 -3.53 9.07
N ARG A 76 -10.25 -3.91 10.36
CA ARG A 76 -9.38 -3.29 11.37
C ARG A 76 -7.88 -3.53 11.13
N ARG A 77 -7.51 -4.60 10.43
CA ARG A 77 -6.11 -5.00 10.19
C ARG A 77 -5.67 -4.82 8.75
N ASN A 78 -6.43 -4.11 7.93
CA ASN A 78 -6.16 -3.96 6.50
C ASN A 78 -5.96 -5.32 5.80
N TYR A 79 -6.79 -6.30 6.15
CA TYR A 79 -6.87 -7.60 5.49
C TYR A 79 -8.17 -7.69 4.66
N PRO A 80 -8.18 -8.40 3.51
CA PRO A 80 -7.04 -8.99 2.81
C PRO A 80 -6.34 -8.02 1.84
N GLN A 81 -5.08 -8.30 1.53
CA GLN A 81 -4.33 -7.66 0.45
C GLN A 81 -4.20 -8.65 -0.71
N LEU A 82 -4.40 -8.16 -1.94
CA LEU A 82 -4.14 -8.92 -3.17
C LEU A 82 -2.98 -8.27 -3.90
N GLY A 83 -2.04 -9.05 -4.41
CA GLY A 83 -0.92 -8.51 -5.15
C GLY A 83 -0.38 -9.43 -6.23
N LEU A 84 0.38 -8.85 -7.14
CA LEU A 84 1.14 -9.54 -8.18
C LEU A 84 2.63 -9.27 -7.95
N GLY A 85 3.42 -10.34 -7.89
CA GLY A 85 4.87 -10.28 -7.68
C GLY A 85 5.64 -10.77 -8.89
N LEU A 86 6.67 -10.01 -9.28
CA LEU A 86 7.70 -10.44 -10.21
C LEU A 86 8.97 -10.75 -9.42
N TYR A 87 9.57 -11.91 -9.67
CA TYR A 87 10.76 -12.41 -8.95
C TYR A 87 11.83 -12.82 -9.97
N TYR A 88 13.08 -12.44 -9.67
CA TYR A 88 14.27 -12.82 -10.43
C TYR A 88 15.42 -13.22 -9.48
#